data_AF-A0A930Q8B2-F1
#
_entry.id   AF-A0A930Q8B2-F1
#
_cell.length_a   1.000
_cell.length_b   1.000
_cell.length_c   1.000
_cell.angle_alpha   90.00
_cell.angle_beta   90.00
_cell.angle_gamma   90.00
#
_symmetry.space_group_name_H-M   'P 1'
#
loop_
_entity.id
_entity.type
_entity.pdbx_description
1 polymer ?
#
loop_
_entity_poly.entity_id
_entity_poly.type
_entity_poly.pdbx_seq_one_letter_code
_entity_poly.pdbx_strand_id
1 'polypeptide(L)'
;MNGITVSKKIILSFALLIVMFLGFGAFACYSGQKLHETVVDLVGWTDNLAAVANVADAASAERRVAIIRTVAKDPAKRAEIDNTLAGLKKETDDAFAKYEKALSNIVYTTPDGAAEDRAILENERKAWAAYRATDSDVDAMLAEGKNDEAFTYLDGPALEKYKQFTDLITKDRDRCIAGAREANDNGTAVYESVITTTIIVAIIVILLTCVCGFLLLRTISRSVAMVLTNLRKIAQGDLRIHLSTESGDEFAQMADETNKMLENIRNMTKTIQKTA
;
A
#
# COMPACT_ATOMS: atom_id res chain seq x y z
N MET A 1 -0.86 -39.68 -16.89
CA MET A 1 -1.81 -39.88 -15.78
C MET A 1 -2.64 -41.14 -16.05
N ASN A 2 -2.01 -42.31 -16.09
CA ASN A 2 -2.73 -43.57 -16.33
C ASN A 2 -3.23 -44.10 -14.96
N GLY A 3 -4.48 -44.52 -14.86
CA GLY A 3 -5.07 -45.05 -13.62
C GLY A 3 -5.70 -44.03 -12.64
N ILE A 4 -5.88 -42.77 -13.05
CA ILE A 4 -6.63 -41.77 -12.26
C ILE A 4 -8.06 -41.67 -12.80
N THR A 5 -9.05 -41.77 -11.92
CA THR A 5 -10.46 -41.61 -12.27
C THR A 5 -10.75 -40.21 -12.86
N VAL A 6 -11.70 -40.13 -13.78
CA VAL A 6 -12.21 -38.90 -14.41
C VAL A 6 -12.62 -37.88 -13.35
N SER A 7 -13.33 -38.33 -12.31
CA SER A 7 -13.69 -37.46 -11.18
C SER A 7 -12.46 -36.84 -10.52
N LYS A 8 -11.41 -37.63 -10.24
CA LYS A 8 -10.15 -37.12 -9.68
C LYS A 8 -9.42 -36.18 -10.63
N LYS A 9 -9.44 -36.42 -11.95
CA LYS A 9 -8.85 -35.52 -12.96
C LYS A 9 -9.53 -34.15 -12.94
N ILE A 10 -10.87 -34.12 -12.87
CA ILE A 10 -11.65 -32.89 -12.77
C ILE A 10 -11.35 -32.17 -11.45
N ILE A 11 -11.44 -32.87 -10.32
CA ILE A 11 -11.17 -32.29 -8.99
C ILE A 11 -9.75 -31.71 -8.93
N LEU A 12 -8.74 -32.42 -9.42
CA LEU A 12 -7.35 -31.97 -9.37
C LEU A 12 -7.13 -30.72 -10.23
N SER A 13 -7.78 -30.65 -11.39
CA SER A 13 -7.71 -29.46 -12.26
C SER A 13 -8.40 -28.26 -11.64
N PHE A 14 -9.60 -28.44 -11.07
CA PHE A 14 -10.29 -27.36 -10.34
C PHE A 14 -9.53 -26.94 -9.07
N ALA A 15 -8.97 -27.88 -8.32
CA ALA A 15 -8.15 -27.60 -7.14
C ALA A 15 -6.92 -26.77 -7.53
N LEU A 16 -6.26 -27.11 -8.65
CA LEU A 16 -5.15 -26.33 -9.17
C LEU A 16 -5.57 -24.89 -9.55
N LEU A 17 -6.71 -24.73 -10.24
CA LEU A 17 -7.26 -23.40 -10.55
C LEU A 17 -7.59 -22.59 -9.29
N ILE A 18 -8.16 -23.22 -8.26
CA ILE A 18 -8.46 -22.57 -6.97
C ILE A 18 -7.17 -22.10 -6.30
N VAL A 19 -6.14 -22.96 -6.23
CA VAL A 19 -4.83 -22.60 -5.66
C VAL A 19 -4.21 -21.42 -6.41
N MET A 20 -4.31 -21.41 -7.74
CA MET A 20 -3.82 -20.29 -8.56
C MET A 20 -4.59 -19.00 -8.27
N PHE A 21 -5.92 -19.07 -8.13
CA PHE A 21 -6.76 -17.92 -7.81
C PHE A 21 -6.47 -17.38 -6.40
N LEU A 22 -6.27 -18.26 -5.41
CA LEU A 22 -5.85 -17.88 -4.06
C LEU A 22 -4.46 -17.23 -4.07
N GLY A 23 -3.52 -17.77 -4.83
CA GLY A 23 -2.20 -17.18 -5.01
C GLY A 23 -2.26 -15.78 -5.62
N PHE A 24 -3.11 -15.59 -6.63
CA PHE A 24 -3.36 -14.28 -7.22
C PHE A 24 -4.00 -13.31 -6.21
N GLY A 25 -4.99 -13.76 -5.43
CA GLY A 25 -5.59 -12.97 -4.36
C GLY A 25 -4.59 -12.53 -3.30
N ALA A 26 -3.72 -13.45 -2.85
CA ALA A 26 -2.64 -13.13 -1.91
C ALA A 26 -1.65 -12.11 -2.50
N PHE A 27 -1.28 -12.27 -3.77
CA PHE A 27 -0.43 -11.31 -4.47
C PHE A 27 -1.08 -9.94 -4.63
N ALA A 28 -2.39 -9.88 -4.90
CA ALA A 28 -3.13 -8.62 -4.98
C ALA A 28 -3.13 -7.90 -3.63
N CYS A 29 -3.35 -8.61 -2.52
CA CYS A 29 -3.24 -8.06 -1.17
C CYS A 29 -1.83 -7.53 -0.87
N TYR A 30 -0.79 -8.32 -1.19
CA TYR A 30 0.61 -7.91 -1.02
C TYR A 30 0.94 -6.65 -1.81
N SER A 31 0.52 -6.58 -3.07
CA SER A 31 0.72 -5.42 -3.93
C SER A 31 -0.02 -4.18 -3.41
N GLY A 32 -1.24 -4.37 -2.90
CA GLY A 32 -2.02 -3.31 -2.26
C GLY A 32 -1.34 -2.77 -1.01
N GLN A 33 -0.75 -3.63 -0.17
CA GLN A 33 0.04 -3.21 1.00
C GLN A 33 1.28 -2.41 0.59
N LYS A 34 2.01 -2.86 -0.44
CA LYS A 34 3.19 -2.15 -0.95
C LYS A 34 2.84 -0.75 -1.47
N LEU A 35 1.72 -0.61 -2.17
CA LEU A 35 1.23 0.70 -2.60
C LEU A 35 0.80 1.57 -1.40
N HIS A 36 0.12 0.96 -0.42
CA HIS A 36 -0.29 1.68 0.79
C HIS A 36 0.91 2.25 1.58
N GLU A 37 2.00 1.49 1.71
CA GLU A 37 3.23 1.96 2.37
C GLU A 37 3.79 3.25 1.73
N THR A 38 3.79 3.35 0.39
CA THR A 38 4.27 4.55 -0.32
C THR A 38 3.38 5.78 -0.07
N VAL A 39 2.07 5.57 0.08
CA VAL A 39 1.13 6.63 0.45
C VAL A 39 1.33 7.08 1.88
N VAL A 40 1.56 6.14 2.81
CA VAL A 40 1.83 6.46 4.22
C VAL A 40 3.10 7.29 4.36
N ASP A 41 4.16 6.94 3.62
CA ASP A 41 5.41 7.69 3.61
C ASP A 41 5.23 9.12 3.08
N LEU A 42 4.52 9.28 1.95
CA LEU A 42 4.18 10.59 1.38
C LEU A 42 3.36 11.44 2.35
N VAL A 43 2.34 10.86 2.99
CA VAL A 43 1.51 11.56 3.98
C VAL A 43 2.35 12.01 5.17
N GLY A 44 3.26 11.16 5.65
CA GLY A 44 4.19 11.50 6.74
C GLY A 44 5.01 12.77 6.45
N TRP A 45 5.58 12.87 5.25
CA TRP A 45 6.31 14.07 4.83
C TRP A 45 5.43 15.32 4.74
N THR A 46 4.19 15.17 4.24
CA THR A 46 3.27 16.31 4.12
C THR A 46 2.70 16.78 5.47
N ASP A 47 2.46 15.84 6.40
CA ASP A 47 2.02 16.16 7.76
C ASP A 47 3.13 16.88 8.53
N ASN A 48 4.38 16.44 8.35
CA ASN A 48 5.54 17.13 8.92
C ASN A 48 5.68 18.55 8.34
N LEU A 49 5.59 18.70 7.02
CA LEU A 49 5.60 20.00 6.36
C LEU A 49 4.52 20.95 6.91
N ALA A 50 3.31 20.43 7.14
CA ALA A 50 2.22 21.20 7.74
C ALA A 50 2.51 21.61 9.20
N ALA A 51 3.13 20.73 9.98
CA ALA A 51 3.54 21.05 11.35
C ALA A 51 4.59 22.16 11.40
N VAL A 52 5.62 22.08 10.56
CA VAL A 52 6.66 23.11 10.43
C VAL A 52 6.05 24.45 9.97
N ALA A 53 5.12 24.41 9.00
CA ALA A 53 4.43 25.62 8.54
C ALA A 53 3.59 26.28 9.66
N ASN A 54 2.86 25.49 10.46
CA ASN A 54 2.09 26.00 11.59
C ASN A 54 2.97 26.69 12.64
N VAL A 55 4.15 26.13 12.93
CA VAL A 55 5.14 26.76 13.81
C VAL A 55 5.63 28.10 13.23
N ALA A 56 5.95 28.13 11.94
CA ALA A 56 6.37 29.35 11.24
C ALA A 56 5.31 30.45 11.29
N ASP A 57 4.04 30.10 11.04
CA ASP A 57 2.92 31.03 11.02
C ASP A 57 2.62 31.59 12.42
N ALA A 58 2.61 30.74 13.45
CA ALA A 58 2.41 31.15 14.84
C ALA A 58 3.53 32.08 15.32
N ALA A 59 4.79 31.71 15.06
CA ALA A 59 5.95 32.53 15.41
C ALA A 59 5.96 33.89 14.69
N SER A 60 5.57 33.93 13.41
CA SER A 60 5.43 35.16 12.63
C SER A 60 4.31 36.06 13.15
N ALA A 61 3.18 35.48 13.55
CA ALA A 61 2.09 36.21 14.18
C ALA A 61 2.50 36.81 15.52
N GLU A 62 3.19 36.04 16.37
CA GLU A 62 3.72 36.51 17.66
C GLU A 62 4.69 37.67 17.46
N ARG A 63 5.68 37.53 16.58
CA ARG A 63 6.64 38.61 16.26
C ARG A 63 5.93 39.86 15.75
N ARG A 64 4.95 39.72 14.85
CA ARG A 64 4.22 40.87 14.29
C ARG A 64 3.52 41.66 15.40
N VAL A 65 2.87 40.99 16.34
CA VAL A 65 2.20 41.65 17.46
C VAL A 65 3.20 42.26 18.46
N ALA A 66 4.34 41.59 18.71
CA ALA A 66 5.42 42.15 19.52
C ALA A 66 5.97 43.47 18.94
N ILE A 67 6.10 43.57 17.62
CA ILE A 67 6.48 44.83 16.96
C ILE A 67 5.39 45.90 17.13
N ILE A 68 4.12 45.56 16.89
CA ILE A 68 2.99 46.50 17.06
C ILE A 68 2.92 47.06 18.49
N ARG A 69 3.24 46.24 19.49
CA ARG A 69 3.30 46.63 20.90
C ARG A 69 4.25 47.82 21.14
N THR A 70 5.40 47.85 20.48
CA THR A 70 6.39 48.93 20.67
C THR A 70 5.91 50.30 20.19
N VAL A 71 5.06 50.34 19.17
CA VAL A 71 4.56 51.58 18.56
C VAL A 71 3.23 52.05 19.14
N ALA A 72 2.55 51.22 19.93
CA ALA A 72 1.30 51.58 20.60
C ALA A 72 1.57 52.63 21.69
N LYS A 73 0.91 53.80 21.60
CA LYS A 73 1.04 54.91 22.57
C LYS A 73 -0.10 54.97 23.60
N ASP A 74 -1.25 54.41 23.25
CA ASP A 74 -2.45 54.38 24.09
C ASP A 74 -2.37 53.24 25.12
N PRO A 75 -2.45 53.52 26.44
CA PRO A 75 -2.40 52.50 27.49
C PRO A 75 -3.50 51.43 27.38
N ALA A 76 -4.71 51.79 26.94
CA ALA A 76 -5.81 50.83 26.81
C ALA A 76 -5.53 49.83 25.67
N LYS A 77 -5.00 50.33 24.54
CA LYS A 77 -4.57 49.49 23.42
C LYS A 77 -3.36 48.63 23.75
N ARG A 78 -2.42 49.13 24.57
CA ARG A 78 -1.29 48.33 25.05
C ARG A 78 -1.76 47.11 25.84
N ALA A 79 -2.69 47.28 26.76
CA ALA A 79 -3.25 46.17 27.54
C ALA A 79 -3.94 45.11 26.65
N GLU A 80 -4.65 45.54 25.60
CA GLU A 80 -5.26 44.63 24.62
C GLU A 80 -4.20 43.87 23.79
N ILE A 81 -3.16 44.57 23.35
CA ILE A 81 -2.03 43.98 22.61
C ILE A 81 -1.28 42.98 23.49
N ASP A 82 -1.05 43.29 24.78
CA ASP A 82 -0.37 42.41 25.72
C ASP A 82 -1.14 41.09 25.92
N ASN A 83 -2.47 41.17 26.03
CA ASN A 83 -3.33 39.99 26.11
C ASN A 83 -3.28 39.17 24.81
N THR A 84 -3.34 39.84 23.65
CA THR A 84 -3.21 39.19 22.34
C THR A 84 -1.86 38.49 22.19
N LEU A 85 -0.78 39.15 22.61
CA LEU A 85 0.58 38.61 22.57
C LEU A 85 0.71 37.38 23.47
N ALA A 86 0.12 37.41 24.67
CA ALA A 86 0.09 36.25 25.57
C ALA A 86 -0.65 35.06 24.95
N GLY A 87 -1.76 35.31 24.25
CA GLY A 87 -2.47 34.29 23.48
C GLY A 87 -1.61 33.68 22.36
N LEU A 88 -0.96 34.52 21.56
CA LEU A 88 -0.09 34.07 20.47
C LEU A 88 1.14 33.30 20.97
N LYS A 89 1.73 33.70 22.10
CA LYS A 89 2.80 32.93 22.77
C LYS A 89 2.38 31.50 23.06
N LYS A 90 1.17 31.34 23.59
CA LYS A 90 0.59 30.02 23.84
C LYS A 90 0.34 29.26 22.54
N GLU A 91 -0.18 29.92 21.50
CA GLU A 91 -0.39 29.27 20.19
C GLU A 91 0.92 28.78 19.59
N THR A 92 2.01 29.53 19.71
CA THR A 92 3.35 29.10 19.27
C THR A 92 3.83 27.88 20.05
N ASP A 93 3.67 27.88 21.38
CA ASP A 93 4.02 26.72 22.22
C ASP A 93 3.18 25.48 21.86
N ASP A 94 1.87 25.67 21.64
CA ASP A 94 0.95 24.61 21.21
C ASP A 94 1.33 24.08 19.81
N ALA A 95 1.81 24.94 18.90
CA ALA A 95 2.29 24.53 17.59
C ALA A 95 3.53 23.62 17.69
N PHE A 96 4.51 23.98 18.55
CA PHE A 96 5.66 23.12 18.83
C PHE A 96 5.28 21.80 19.50
N ALA A 97 4.28 21.80 20.39
CA ALA A 97 3.79 20.58 21.01
C ALA A 97 3.06 19.67 20.00
N LYS A 98 2.28 20.26 19.08
CA LYS A 98 1.66 19.52 17.96
C LYS A 98 2.71 18.96 17.02
N TYR A 99 3.77 19.70 16.73
CA TYR A 99 4.88 19.21 15.92
C TYR A 99 5.54 17.98 16.57
N GLU A 100 5.87 18.04 17.86
CA GLU A 100 6.42 16.88 18.60
C GLU A 100 5.50 15.65 18.58
N LYS A 101 4.19 15.88 18.72
CA LYS A 101 3.19 14.81 18.63
C LYS A 101 3.12 14.22 17.23
N ALA A 102 3.21 15.04 16.19
CA ALA A 102 3.22 14.57 14.80
C ALA A 102 4.43 13.67 14.56
N LEU A 103 5.63 14.08 14.99
CA LEU A 103 6.85 13.27 14.90
C LEU A 103 6.75 11.93 15.63
N SER A 104 5.99 11.87 16.73
CA SER A 104 5.79 10.64 17.51
C SER A 104 4.85 9.63 16.83
N ASN A 105 4.06 10.07 15.85
CA ASN A 105 3.13 9.21 15.09
C ASN A 105 3.76 8.67 13.80
N ILE A 106 4.95 9.16 13.42
CA ILE A 106 5.66 8.70 12.23
C ILE A 106 6.22 7.28 12.49
N VAL A 107 6.01 6.39 11.52
CA VAL A 107 6.60 5.05 11.52
C VAL A 107 7.98 5.13 10.90
N TYR A 108 9.02 5.23 11.74
CA TYR A 108 10.40 5.26 11.28
C TYR A 108 10.87 3.86 10.90
N THR A 109 11.48 3.74 9.72
CA THR A 109 12.12 2.51 9.24
C THR A 109 13.54 2.32 9.79
N THR A 110 14.14 3.39 10.32
CA THR A 110 15.48 3.39 10.95
C THR A 110 15.48 4.15 12.28
N PRO A 111 16.30 3.74 13.27
CA PRO A 111 16.48 4.50 14.52
C PRO A 111 17.04 5.91 14.31
N ASP A 112 17.86 6.09 13.27
CA ASP A 112 18.55 7.34 12.98
C ASP A 112 17.58 8.44 12.54
N GLY A 113 16.55 8.11 11.77
CA GLY A 113 15.53 9.08 11.32
C GLY A 113 14.75 9.71 12.48
N ALA A 114 14.37 8.91 13.49
CA ALA A 114 13.68 9.42 14.67
C ALA A 114 14.55 10.36 15.51
N ALA A 115 15.86 10.08 15.57
CA ALA A 115 16.82 10.93 16.26
C ALA A 115 17.07 12.24 15.49
N GLU A 116 17.15 12.18 14.17
CA GLU A 116 17.33 13.34 13.30
C GLU A 116 16.16 14.32 13.40
N ASP A 117 14.92 13.85 13.26
CA ASP A 117 13.71 14.68 13.36
C ASP A 117 13.60 15.36 14.72
N ARG A 118 13.89 14.61 15.80
CA ARG A 118 13.91 15.18 17.15
C ARG A 118 15.00 16.24 17.31
N ALA A 119 16.19 16.02 16.73
CA ALA A 119 17.28 17.00 16.80
C ALA A 119 16.94 18.29 16.05
N ILE A 120 16.24 18.20 14.92
CA ILE A 120 15.78 19.36 14.14
C ILE A 120 14.79 20.18 14.95
N LEU A 121 13.71 19.56 15.46
CA LEU A 121 12.73 20.22 16.31
C LEU A 121 13.38 20.88 17.54
N GLU A 122 14.33 20.21 18.18
CA GLU A 122 15.02 20.76 19.34
C GLU A 122 15.88 21.99 18.99
N ASN A 123 16.53 21.99 17.82
CA ASN A 123 17.29 23.14 17.34
C ASN A 123 16.38 24.33 17.02
N GLU A 124 15.22 24.09 16.41
CA GLU A 124 14.21 25.13 16.16
C GLU A 124 13.66 25.70 17.46
N ARG A 125 13.32 24.85 18.44
CA ARG A 125 12.90 25.29 19.78
C ARG A 125 13.95 26.15 20.46
N LYS A 126 15.22 25.75 20.40
CA LYS A 126 16.33 26.53 20.97
C LYS A 126 16.49 27.89 20.29
N ALA A 127 16.44 27.94 18.96
CA ALA A 127 16.50 29.20 18.22
C ALA A 127 15.32 30.12 18.56
N TRP A 128 14.11 29.55 18.65
CA TRP A 128 12.92 30.27 19.07
C TRP A 128 13.01 30.80 20.51
N ALA A 129 13.49 29.98 21.45
CA ALA A 129 13.71 30.40 22.82
C ALA A 129 14.75 31.52 22.93
N ALA A 130 15.82 31.46 22.11
CA ALA A 130 16.82 32.53 22.03
C ALA A 130 16.25 33.83 21.49
N TYR A 131 15.30 33.76 20.55
CA TYR A 131 14.54 34.93 20.10
C TYR A 131 13.62 35.46 21.20
N ARG A 132 12.78 34.61 21.82
CA ARG A 132 11.87 35.04 22.91
C ARG A 132 12.58 35.59 24.14
N ALA A 133 13.83 35.18 24.40
CA ALA A 133 14.63 35.76 25.48
C ALA A 133 14.85 37.29 25.31
N THR A 134 14.82 37.79 24.07
CA THR A 134 14.94 39.22 23.76
C THR A 134 13.75 40.05 24.24
N ASP A 135 12.60 39.40 24.53
CA ASP A 135 11.42 40.08 25.06
C ASP A 135 11.70 40.80 26.38
N SER A 136 12.59 40.25 27.22
CA SER A 136 12.94 40.85 28.50
C SER A 136 13.64 42.21 28.35
N ASP A 137 14.51 42.36 27.35
CA ASP A 137 15.16 43.62 27.03
C ASP A 137 14.14 44.62 26.46
N VAL A 138 13.23 44.14 25.60
CA VAL A 138 12.14 44.95 25.02
C VAL A 138 11.20 45.45 26.13
N ASP A 139 10.81 44.58 27.06
CA ASP A 139 9.96 44.92 28.21
C ASP A 139 10.61 46.00 29.10
N ALA A 140 11.91 45.88 29.37
CA ALA A 140 12.65 46.88 30.12
C ALA A 140 12.66 48.25 29.42
N MET A 141 12.94 48.29 28.11
CA MET A 141 12.91 49.52 27.31
C MET A 141 11.51 50.15 27.29
N LEU A 142 10.45 49.34 27.15
CA LEU A 142 9.07 49.83 27.15
C LEU A 142 8.63 50.37 28.52
N ALA A 143 9.08 49.76 29.62
CA ALA A 143 8.82 50.23 30.99
C ALA A 143 9.48 51.59 31.26
N GLU A 144 10.63 51.87 30.64
CA GLU A 144 11.31 53.17 30.68
C GLU A 144 10.72 54.20 29.68
N GLY A 145 9.71 53.81 28.89
CA GLY A 145 9.10 54.66 27.87
C GLY A 145 9.92 54.83 26.59
N LYS A 146 10.99 54.04 26.41
CA LYS A 146 11.92 54.08 25.28
C LYS A 146 11.41 53.26 24.09
N ASN A 147 10.25 53.66 23.56
CA ASN A 147 9.56 52.93 22.48
C ASN A 147 10.40 52.81 21.20
N ASP A 148 11.10 53.88 20.80
CA ASP A 148 11.89 53.91 19.57
C ASP A 148 13.16 53.04 19.69
N GLU A 149 13.76 52.97 20.88
CA GLU A 149 14.88 52.06 21.18
C GLU A 149 14.41 50.61 21.16
N ALA A 150 13.25 50.32 21.76
CA ALA A 150 12.63 48.99 21.74
C ALA A 150 12.34 48.50 20.32
N PHE A 151 11.80 49.38 19.46
CA PHE A 151 11.59 49.07 18.05
C PHE A 151 12.92 48.81 17.31
N THR A 152 13.92 49.68 17.52
CA THR A 152 15.26 49.52 16.90
C THR A 152 15.93 48.21 17.33
N TYR A 153 15.74 47.80 18.59
CA TYR A 153 16.25 46.53 19.08
C TYR A 153 15.53 45.33 18.44
N LEU A 154 14.19 45.41 18.28
CA LEU A 154 13.40 44.40 17.60
C LEU A 154 13.77 44.23 16.12
N ASP A 155 14.07 45.34 15.44
CA ASP A 155 14.44 45.36 14.01
C ASP A 155 15.94 45.10 13.75
N GLY A 156 16.76 45.10 14.80
CA GLY A 156 18.19 44.81 14.74
C GLY A 156 18.56 43.50 15.44
N PRO A 157 19.11 43.53 16.68
CA PRO A 157 19.56 42.33 17.39
C PRO A 157 18.54 41.19 17.49
N ALA A 158 17.27 41.50 17.79
CA ALA A 158 16.24 40.47 17.90
C ALA A 158 15.84 39.91 16.53
N LEU A 159 15.89 40.73 15.46
CA LEU A 159 15.66 40.27 14.10
C LEU A 159 16.70 39.22 13.68
N GLU A 160 17.97 39.39 14.04
CA GLU A 160 19.01 38.39 13.73
C GLU A 160 18.76 37.05 14.41
N LYS A 161 18.25 37.05 15.64
CA LYS A 161 17.80 35.81 16.33
C LYS A 161 16.59 35.19 15.64
N TYR A 162 15.63 36.01 15.22
CA TYR A 162 14.47 35.54 14.47
C TYR A 162 14.87 34.94 13.12
N LYS A 163 15.83 35.56 12.40
CA LYS A 163 16.37 35.02 11.13
C LYS A 163 17.01 33.64 11.32
N GLN A 164 17.79 33.45 12.38
CA GLN A 164 18.36 32.14 12.70
C GLN A 164 17.29 31.06 12.89
N PHE A 165 16.19 31.41 13.55
CA PHE A 165 15.03 30.53 13.68
C PHE A 165 14.36 30.27 12.32
N THR A 166 14.07 31.29 11.53
CA THR A 166 13.41 31.11 10.22
C THR A 166 14.28 30.34 9.23
N ASP A 167 15.61 30.46 9.30
CA ASP A 167 16.53 29.70 8.47
C ASP A 167 16.49 28.20 8.78
N LEU A 168 16.31 27.82 10.06
CA LEU A 168 16.11 26.42 10.46
C LEU A 168 14.77 25.89 9.94
N ILE A 169 13.70 26.65 10.15
CA ILE A 169 12.35 26.33 9.67
C ILE A 169 12.34 26.15 8.14
N THR A 170 12.99 27.04 7.39
CA THR A 170 13.07 26.92 5.93
C THR A 170 13.83 25.68 5.51
N LYS A 171 14.97 25.36 6.16
CA LYS A 171 15.71 24.12 5.88
C LYS A 171 14.86 22.89 6.14
N ASP A 172 14.07 22.87 7.22
CA ASP A 172 13.20 21.73 7.53
C ASP A 172 12.03 21.63 6.54
N ARG A 173 11.44 22.76 6.12
CA ARG A 173 10.45 22.77 5.03
C ARG A 173 11.02 22.22 3.73
N ASP A 174 12.22 22.66 3.33
CA ASP A 174 12.87 22.20 2.11
C ASP A 174 13.17 20.70 2.19
N ARG A 175 13.60 20.21 3.35
CA ARG A 175 13.78 18.78 3.64
C ARG A 175 12.46 18.01 3.48
N CYS A 176 11.37 18.50 4.07
CA CYS A 176 10.07 17.85 3.97
C CYS A 176 9.56 17.81 2.52
N ILE A 177 9.75 18.89 1.76
CA ILE A 177 9.40 18.95 0.33
C ILE A 177 10.24 17.96 -0.48
N ALA A 178 11.54 17.87 -0.22
CA ALA A 178 12.43 16.93 -0.89
C ALA A 178 12.03 15.48 -0.58
N GLY A 179 11.77 15.16 0.70
CA GLY A 179 11.31 13.84 1.13
C GLY A 179 9.97 13.46 0.53
N ALA A 180 8.99 14.38 0.48
CA ALA A 180 7.71 14.12 -0.18
C ALA A 180 7.87 13.84 -1.68
N ARG A 181 8.77 14.54 -2.37
CA ARG A 181 9.07 14.27 -3.79
C ARG A 181 9.72 12.91 -3.97
N GLU A 182 10.70 12.57 -3.15
CA GLU A 182 11.36 11.26 -3.19
C GLU A 182 10.36 10.12 -2.92
N ALA A 183 9.49 10.26 -1.91
CA ALA A 183 8.42 9.30 -1.61
C ALA A 183 7.46 9.13 -2.80
N ASN A 184 7.10 10.22 -3.49
CA ASN A 184 6.27 10.17 -4.70
C ASN A 184 6.99 9.47 -5.87
N ASP A 185 8.27 9.76 -6.10
CA ASP A 185 9.05 9.17 -7.19
C ASP A 185 9.26 7.66 -6.95
N ASN A 186 9.58 7.28 -5.70
CA ASN A 186 9.64 5.88 -5.26
C ASN A 186 8.27 5.19 -5.40
N GLY A 187 7.18 5.89 -5.01
CA GLY A 187 5.81 5.40 -5.17
C GLY A 187 5.44 5.14 -6.63
N THR A 188 5.88 6.00 -7.55
CA THR A 188 5.68 5.82 -8.99
C THR A 188 6.43 4.59 -9.51
N ALA A 189 7.69 4.41 -9.13
CA ALA A 189 8.46 3.23 -9.51
C ALA A 189 7.86 1.92 -8.94
N VAL A 190 7.38 1.94 -7.69
CA VAL A 190 6.68 0.81 -7.08
C VAL A 190 5.38 0.51 -7.82
N TYR A 191 4.61 1.53 -8.19
CA TYR A 191 3.38 1.37 -8.97
C TYR A 191 3.64 0.72 -10.32
N GLU A 192 4.63 1.20 -11.08
CA GLU A 192 5.02 0.61 -12.36
C GLU A 192 5.41 -0.87 -12.19
N SER A 193 6.25 -1.17 -11.20
CA SER A 193 6.66 -2.54 -10.89
C SER A 193 5.47 -3.44 -10.53
N VAL A 194 4.50 -2.93 -9.75
CA VAL A 194 3.28 -3.66 -9.39
C VAL A 194 2.43 -3.96 -10.63
N ILE A 195 2.22 -2.97 -11.51
CA ILE A 195 1.46 -3.15 -12.75
C ILE A 195 2.15 -4.17 -13.67
N THR A 196 3.45 -4.03 -13.93
CA THR A 196 4.20 -4.97 -14.77
C THR A 196 4.14 -6.39 -14.21
N THR A 197 4.36 -6.56 -12.90
CA THR A 197 4.31 -7.88 -12.26
C THR A 197 2.89 -8.47 -12.31
N THR A 198 1.85 -7.66 -12.09
CA THR A 198 0.45 -8.09 -12.17
C THR A 198 0.10 -8.60 -13.57
N ILE A 199 0.53 -7.89 -14.63
CA ILE A 199 0.30 -8.31 -16.01
C ILE A 199 1.02 -9.65 -16.30
N ILE A 200 2.28 -9.80 -15.88
CA ILE A 200 3.04 -11.05 -16.06
C ILE A 200 2.35 -12.22 -15.36
N VAL A 201 1.96 -12.04 -14.10
CA VAL A 201 1.26 -13.08 -13.31
C VAL A 201 -0.08 -13.42 -13.95
N ALA A 202 -0.85 -12.43 -14.40
CA ALA A 202 -2.12 -12.66 -15.08
C ALA A 202 -1.96 -13.48 -16.37
N ILE A 203 -0.96 -13.17 -17.20
CA ILE A 203 -0.65 -13.93 -18.42
C ILE A 203 -0.29 -15.38 -18.07
N ILE A 204 0.57 -15.60 -17.06
CA ILE A 204 0.93 -16.94 -16.60
C ILE A 204 -0.30 -17.72 -16.13
N VAL A 205 -1.19 -17.07 -15.37
CA VAL A 205 -2.43 -17.69 -14.88
C VAL A 205 -3.35 -18.09 -16.03
N ILE A 206 -3.52 -17.22 -17.03
CA ILE A 206 -4.32 -17.51 -18.23
C ILE A 206 -3.72 -18.68 -19.00
N LEU A 207 -2.40 -18.68 -19.25
CA LEU A 207 -1.72 -19.75 -19.99
C LEU A 207 -1.89 -21.11 -19.29
N LEU A 208 -1.65 -21.17 -17.98
CA LEU A 208 -1.83 -22.38 -17.20
C LEU A 208 -3.29 -22.84 -17.19
N THR A 209 -4.24 -21.91 -17.10
CA THR A 209 -5.68 -22.23 -17.21
C THR A 209 -6.02 -22.83 -18.56
N CYS A 210 -5.53 -22.25 -19.66
CA CYS A 210 -5.70 -22.78 -21.01
C CYS A 210 -5.07 -24.17 -21.17
N VAL A 211 -3.85 -24.38 -20.64
CA VAL A 211 -3.16 -25.68 -20.69
C VAL A 211 -3.93 -26.74 -19.90
N CYS A 212 -4.36 -26.43 -18.68
CA CYS A 212 -5.17 -27.35 -17.87
C CYS A 212 -6.50 -27.68 -18.55
N GLY A 213 -7.21 -26.66 -19.06
CA GLY A 213 -8.45 -26.84 -19.80
C GLY A 213 -8.27 -27.69 -21.05
N PHE A 214 -7.20 -27.45 -21.82
CA PHE A 214 -6.87 -28.24 -23.01
C PHE A 214 -6.53 -29.70 -22.67
N LEU A 215 -5.73 -29.95 -21.63
CA LEU A 215 -5.38 -31.31 -21.19
C LEU A 215 -6.61 -32.09 -20.70
N LEU A 216 -7.48 -31.44 -19.93
CA LEU A 216 -8.75 -32.04 -19.50
C LEU A 216 -9.64 -32.37 -20.69
N LEU A 217 -9.87 -31.39 -21.58
CA LEU A 217 -10.71 -31.55 -22.75
C LEU A 217 -10.18 -32.68 -23.64
N ARG A 218 -8.89 -32.67 -23.97
CA ARG A 218 -8.24 -33.71 -24.78
C ARG A 218 -8.39 -35.10 -24.17
N THR A 219 -8.25 -35.22 -22.85
CA THR A 219 -8.33 -36.51 -22.15
C THR A 219 -9.76 -37.04 -22.16
N ILE A 220 -10.74 -36.20 -21.81
CA ILE A 220 -12.15 -36.60 -21.74
C ILE A 220 -12.69 -36.89 -23.15
N SER A 221 -12.50 -35.97 -24.11
CA SER A 221 -13.00 -36.14 -25.47
C SER A 221 -12.45 -37.38 -26.15
N ARG A 222 -11.18 -37.74 -25.92
CA ARG A 222 -10.59 -38.97 -26.47
C ARG A 222 -11.23 -40.23 -25.89
N SER A 223 -11.42 -40.30 -24.58
CA SER A 223 -12.04 -41.47 -23.93
C SER A 223 -13.51 -41.62 -24.32
N VAL A 224 -14.26 -40.51 -24.37
CA VAL A 224 -15.65 -40.50 -24.85
C VAL A 224 -15.75 -40.95 -26.31
N ALA A 225 -14.88 -40.44 -27.19
CA ALA A 225 -14.88 -40.81 -28.60
C ALA A 225 -14.53 -42.29 -28.82
N MET A 226 -13.63 -42.87 -27.99
CA MET A 226 -13.28 -44.29 -28.03
C MET A 226 -14.51 -45.17 -27.71
N VAL A 227 -15.21 -44.88 -26.62
CA VAL A 227 -16.40 -45.65 -26.22
C VAL A 227 -17.51 -45.49 -27.26
N LEU A 228 -17.80 -44.25 -27.69
CA LEU A 228 -18.87 -43.97 -28.65
C LEU A 228 -18.64 -44.65 -30.01
N THR A 229 -17.40 -44.61 -30.51
CA THR A 229 -17.05 -45.24 -31.80
C THR A 229 -17.23 -46.75 -31.75
N ASN A 230 -16.84 -47.40 -30.65
CA ASN A 230 -17.01 -48.84 -30.49
C ASN A 230 -18.48 -49.23 -30.32
N LEU A 231 -19.25 -48.50 -29.50
CA LEU A 231 -20.69 -48.75 -29.34
C LEU A 231 -21.44 -48.65 -30.68
N ARG A 232 -21.06 -47.70 -31.55
CA ARG A 232 -21.63 -47.60 -32.91
C ARG A 232 -21.39 -48.85 -33.76
N LYS A 233 -20.21 -49.47 -33.66
CA LYS A 233 -19.91 -50.72 -34.38
C LYS A 233 -20.74 -51.90 -33.84
N ILE A 234 -20.93 -51.96 -32.52
CA ILE A 234 -21.81 -52.96 -31.88
C ILE A 234 -23.24 -52.80 -32.38
N ALA A 235 -23.75 -51.56 -32.42
CA ALA A 235 -25.10 -51.26 -32.91
C ALA A 235 -25.30 -51.65 -34.38
N GLN A 236 -24.22 -51.67 -35.18
CA GLN A 236 -24.22 -52.15 -36.56
C GLN A 236 -24.09 -53.68 -36.68
N GLY A 237 -24.05 -54.40 -35.56
CA GLY A 237 -23.98 -55.86 -35.52
C GLY A 237 -22.56 -56.44 -35.48
N ASP A 238 -21.49 -55.62 -35.43
CA ASP A 238 -20.13 -56.15 -35.26
C ASP A 238 -19.84 -56.50 -33.81
N LEU A 239 -20.25 -57.72 -33.43
CA LEU A 239 -20.03 -58.23 -32.10
C LEU A 239 -18.59 -58.65 -31.84
N ARG A 240 -17.66 -58.65 -32.82
CA ARG A 240 -16.28 -59.16 -32.65
C ARG A 240 -15.31 -58.16 -32.03
N ILE A 241 -15.73 -56.91 -31.89
CA ILE A 241 -14.89 -55.86 -31.32
C ILE A 241 -14.57 -56.10 -29.84
N HIS A 242 -13.47 -55.52 -29.37
CA HIS A 242 -13.07 -55.53 -27.97
C HIS A 242 -12.66 -54.10 -27.59
N LEU A 243 -13.28 -53.54 -26.56
CA LEU A 243 -12.96 -52.20 -26.09
C LEU A 243 -11.70 -52.26 -25.20
N SER A 244 -10.79 -51.31 -25.38
CA SER A 244 -9.57 -51.21 -24.54
C SER A 244 -9.93 -50.79 -23.12
N THR A 245 -9.40 -51.49 -22.13
CA THR A 245 -9.56 -51.24 -20.69
C THR A 245 -8.31 -50.61 -20.05
N GLU A 246 -7.33 -50.17 -20.84
CA GLU A 246 -6.03 -49.72 -20.36
C GLU A 246 -6.06 -48.38 -19.61
N SER A 247 -7.11 -47.57 -19.76
CA SER A 247 -7.15 -46.22 -19.18
C SER A 247 -7.24 -46.21 -17.64
N GLY A 248 -7.72 -47.31 -17.04
CA GLY A 248 -7.86 -47.47 -15.59
C GLY A 248 -8.78 -46.43 -14.93
N ASP A 249 -9.63 -45.77 -15.71
CA ASP A 249 -10.63 -44.80 -15.26
C ASP A 249 -12.05 -45.34 -15.51
N GLU A 250 -13.07 -44.53 -15.22
CA GLU A 250 -14.48 -44.88 -15.36
C GLU A 250 -14.81 -45.35 -16.79
N PHE A 251 -14.09 -44.85 -17.82
CA PHE A 251 -14.26 -45.32 -19.18
C PHE A 251 -13.70 -46.72 -19.41
N ALA A 252 -12.61 -47.11 -18.73
CA ALA A 252 -12.14 -48.50 -18.73
C ALA A 252 -13.14 -49.44 -18.06
N GLN A 253 -13.78 -49.00 -16.97
CA GLN A 253 -14.83 -49.79 -16.31
C GLN A 253 -16.03 -49.99 -17.23
N MET A 254 -16.47 -48.94 -17.93
CA MET A 254 -17.53 -49.05 -18.96
C MET A 254 -17.12 -49.98 -20.11
N ALA A 255 -15.85 -49.90 -20.55
CA ALA A 255 -15.32 -50.78 -21.58
C ALA A 255 -15.32 -52.26 -21.14
N ASP A 256 -14.93 -52.54 -19.90
CA ASP A 256 -14.92 -53.89 -19.32
C ASP A 256 -16.33 -54.49 -19.26
N GLU A 257 -17.31 -53.74 -18.73
CA GLU A 257 -18.70 -54.20 -18.69
C GLU A 257 -19.31 -54.40 -20.10
N THR A 258 -18.94 -53.53 -21.05
CA THR A 258 -19.35 -53.71 -22.46
C THR A 258 -18.74 -54.99 -23.06
N ASN A 259 -17.47 -55.29 -22.74
CA ASN A 259 -16.82 -56.51 -23.20
C ASN A 259 -17.49 -57.77 -22.64
N LYS A 260 -17.86 -57.78 -21.35
CA LYS A 260 -18.63 -58.88 -20.73
C LYS A 260 -19.99 -59.07 -21.41
N MET A 261 -20.70 -57.98 -21.71
CA MET A 261 -21.97 -58.04 -22.44
C MET A 261 -21.78 -58.66 -23.83
N LEU A 262 -20.75 -58.23 -24.59
CA LEU A 262 -20.45 -58.79 -25.91
C LEU A 262 -20.13 -60.29 -25.83
N GLU A 263 -19.36 -60.72 -24.83
CA GLU A 263 -19.06 -62.14 -24.61
C GLU A 263 -20.32 -62.96 -24.33
N ASN A 264 -21.21 -62.46 -23.47
CA ASN A 264 -22.49 -63.09 -23.18
C ASN A 264 -23.38 -63.23 -24.43
N ILE A 265 -23.47 -62.17 -25.25
CA ILE A 265 -24.22 -62.21 -26.51
C ILE A 265 -23.61 -63.26 -27.46
N ARG A 266 -22.27 -63.26 -27.64
CA ARG A 266 -21.58 -64.24 -28.49
C ARG A 266 -21.85 -65.67 -28.04
N ASN A 267 -21.82 -65.93 -26.73
CA ASN A 267 -22.10 -67.24 -26.16
C ASN A 267 -23.55 -67.65 -26.41
N MET A 268 -24.51 -66.73 -26.26
CA MET A 268 -25.91 -66.98 -26.58
C MET A 268 -26.11 -67.33 -28.06
N THR A 269 -25.49 -66.58 -28.99
CA THR A 269 -25.56 -66.87 -30.42
C THR A 269 -24.94 -68.23 -30.76
N LYS A 270 -23.80 -68.59 -30.14
CA LYS A 270 -23.18 -69.92 -30.30
C LYS A 270 -24.09 -71.04 -29.81
N THR A 271 -24.77 -70.85 -28.68
CA THR A 271 -25.72 -71.83 -28.14
C THR A 271 -26.90 -72.00 -29.08
N ILE A 272 -27.47 -70.92 -29.60
CA ILE A 272 -28.56 -70.97 -30.58
C ILE A 272 -28.12 -71.73 -31.86
N GLN A 273 -26.92 -71.45 -32.38
CA GLN A 273 -26.37 -72.14 -33.55
C GLN A 273 -26.08 -73.64 -33.32
N LYS A 274 -25.91 -74.09 -32.06
CA LYS A 274 -25.73 -75.51 -31.72
C LYS A 274 -27.05 -76.25 -31.53
N THR A 275 -28.12 -75.54 -31.21
CA THR A 275 -29.45 -76.11 -30.93
C THR A 275 -30.39 -76.06 -32.13
N ALA A 276 -30.10 -75.23 -33.13
CA ALA A 276 -30.75 -75.20 -34.44
C ALA A 276 -30.09 -76.20 -35.40
#